data_AF-A0AAW0FFI8-F1
#
_entry.id   AF-A0AAW0FFI8-F1
#
_cell.length_a   1.000
_cell.length_b   1.000
_cell.length_c   1.000
_cell.angle_alpha   90.00
_cell.angle_beta   90.00
_cell.angle_gamma   90.00
#
_symmetry.space_group_name_H-M   'P 1'
#
loop_
_entity.id
_entity.type
_entity.pdbx_description
1 polymer ?
#
loop_
_entity_poly.entity_id
_entity_poly.type
_entity_poly.pdbx_seq_one_letter_code
_entity_poly.pdbx_strand_id
1 'polypeptide(L)'
;MRGKEEVPGIRRAAAQYEVADRIVDLSTFDVTQNPWRCGDLFDAIITDPPYGVRAGAKRLGRKKPTKKGIVERTTAAPRPDGQPYIPPTKPYELSELAVDLILLARHMLRPGGRLVFFLPTVNEDYTEVDVQSMLCDGMKVIANSLQDFGSWGRRLITVRKTSTESYPRPSFASFANAEDSGTPQEDHVPAHKDFREKYFRGFKRDDEQAP
;
A
#
# COMPACT_ATOMS: atom_id res chain seq x y z
N MET A 1 4.48 10.56 15.87
CA MET A 1 5.45 11.65 15.62
C MET A 1 4.63 12.94 15.61
N ARG A 2 4.59 13.69 16.72
CA ARG A 2 3.90 14.99 16.75
C ARG A 2 4.85 16.01 16.12
N GLY A 3 4.39 16.73 15.10
CA GLY A 3 5.09 17.92 14.63
C GLY A 3 5.19 18.92 15.79
N LYS A 4 6.30 19.65 15.87
CA LYS A 4 6.48 20.70 16.90
C LYS A 4 5.56 21.90 16.70
N GLU A 5 4.96 22.03 15.52
CA GLU A 5 4.09 23.14 15.14
C GLU A 5 2.62 22.77 15.27
N GLU A 6 1.81 23.74 15.69
CA GLU A 6 0.36 23.56 15.85
C GLU A 6 -0.36 23.25 14.54
N VAL A 7 0.10 23.86 13.44
CA VAL A 7 -0.49 23.67 12.12
C VAL A 7 0.18 22.47 11.42
N PRO A 8 -0.57 21.50 10.88
CA PRO A 8 0.02 20.42 10.09
C PRO A 8 0.72 20.94 8.84
N GLY A 9 1.84 20.31 8.46
CA GLY A 9 2.64 20.73 7.29
C GLY A 9 1.85 20.79 5.98
N ILE A 10 0.88 19.88 5.78
CA ILE A 10 0.01 19.89 4.60
C ILE A 10 -0.89 21.13 4.53
N ARG A 11 -1.37 21.64 5.68
CA ARG A 11 -2.16 22.89 5.72
C ARG A 11 -1.30 24.11 5.44
N ARG A 12 -0.06 24.13 5.96
CA ARG A 12 0.91 25.19 5.63
C ARG A 12 1.24 25.23 4.15
N ALA A 13 1.54 24.07 3.56
CA ALA A 13 1.79 23.97 2.12
C ALA A 13 0.57 24.42 1.31
N ALA A 14 -0.63 23.97 1.66
CA ALA A 14 -1.86 24.37 0.97
C ALA A 14 -2.13 25.87 1.05
N ALA A 15 -1.84 26.51 2.18
CA ALA A 15 -1.94 27.96 2.33
C ALA A 15 -0.91 28.68 1.44
N GLN A 16 0.33 28.20 1.40
CA GLN A 16 1.38 28.77 0.56
C GLN A 16 1.04 28.73 -0.95
N TYR A 17 0.34 27.69 -1.39
CA TYR A 17 -0.08 27.53 -2.79
C TYR A 17 -1.52 27.99 -3.05
N GLU A 18 -2.17 28.66 -2.10
CA GLU A 18 -3.54 29.21 -2.24
C GLU A 18 -4.60 28.16 -2.64
N VAL A 19 -4.49 26.94 -2.08
CA VAL A 19 -5.42 25.82 -2.32
C VAL A 19 -6.02 25.26 -1.04
N ALA A 20 -5.89 25.97 0.08
CA ALA A 20 -6.36 25.53 1.39
C ALA A 20 -7.88 25.30 1.43
N ASP A 21 -8.65 26.09 0.67
CA ASP A 21 -10.10 26.00 0.50
C ASP A 21 -10.55 24.72 -0.23
N ARG A 22 -9.63 24.04 -0.94
CA ARG A 22 -9.88 22.77 -1.63
C ARG A 22 -9.68 21.54 -0.74
N ILE A 23 -9.15 21.70 0.46
CA ILE A 23 -8.92 20.59 1.40
C ILE A 23 -10.12 20.45 2.31
N VAL A 24 -10.80 19.30 2.21
CA VAL A 24 -11.91 18.96 3.10
C VAL A 24 -11.39 18.66 4.51
N ASP A 25 -10.54 17.64 4.66
CA ASP A 25 -9.94 17.29 5.95
C ASP A 25 -8.71 16.37 5.82
N LEU A 26 -8.09 16.06 6.96
CA LEU A 26 -6.96 15.15 7.11
C LEU A 26 -7.31 14.02 8.08
N SER A 27 -7.34 12.79 7.58
CA SER A 27 -7.60 11.60 8.37
C SER A 27 -6.35 10.74 8.52
N THR A 28 -6.06 10.27 9.75
CA THR A 28 -4.97 9.33 10.01
C THR A 28 -5.53 7.96 10.37
N PHE A 29 -5.26 6.97 9.53
CA PHE A 29 -5.62 5.57 9.77
C PHE A 29 -4.71 4.64 8.97
N ASP A 30 -4.72 3.36 9.32
CA ASP A 30 -4.17 2.31 8.47
C ASP A 30 -5.15 2.04 7.33
N VAL A 31 -4.67 2.10 6.08
CA VAL A 31 -5.44 1.85 4.85
C VAL A 31 -6.17 0.51 4.90
N THR A 32 -5.55 -0.51 5.50
CA THR A 32 -6.14 -1.84 5.68
C THR A 32 -7.23 -1.89 6.76
N GLN A 33 -7.30 -0.86 7.61
CA GLN A 33 -8.28 -0.70 8.69
C GLN A 33 -8.95 0.68 8.61
N ASN A 34 -9.30 1.12 7.40
CA ASN A 34 -9.87 2.43 7.17
C ASN A 34 -11.29 2.57 7.76
N PRO A 35 -11.71 3.78 8.16
CA PRO A 35 -12.99 4.03 8.81
C PRO A 35 -14.17 4.17 7.83
N TRP A 36 -13.95 4.03 6.52
CA TRP A 36 -15.00 4.20 5.52
C TRP A 36 -16.02 3.06 5.63
N ARG A 37 -17.29 3.44 5.74
CA ARG A 37 -18.42 2.51 5.85
C ARG A 37 -19.06 2.20 4.50
N CYS A 38 -18.91 3.11 3.54
CA CYS A 38 -19.51 3.03 2.21
C CYS A 38 -18.39 3.04 1.17
N GLY A 39 -18.62 2.31 0.07
CA GLY A 39 -17.81 2.37 -1.14
C GLY A 39 -18.29 3.46 -2.10
N ASP A 40 -17.69 3.52 -3.28
CA ASP A 40 -18.10 4.40 -4.39
C ASP A 40 -18.13 5.91 -4.03
N LEU A 41 -17.21 6.34 -3.16
CA LEU A 41 -17.10 7.70 -2.66
C LEU A 41 -16.32 8.63 -3.59
N PHE A 42 -15.23 8.14 -4.18
CA PHE A 42 -14.23 8.99 -4.82
C PHE A 42 -14.22 8.85 -6.34
N ASP A 43 -14.00 9.97 -7.04
CA ASP A 43 -13.75 9.96 -8.49
C ASP A 43 -12.28 9.59 -8.79
N ALA A 44 -11.36 9.89 -7.88
CA ALA A 44 -9.96 9.53 -8.00
C ALA A 44 -9.30 9.28 -6.63
N ILE A 45 -8.31 8.39 -6.62
CA ILE A 45 -7.38 8.17 -5.52
C ILE A 45 -5.98 8.39 -6.10
N ILE A 46 -5.21 9.31 -5.53
CA ILE A 46 -3.85 9.64 -5.97
C ILE A 46 -2.92 9.47 -4.77
N THR A 47 -1.88 8.65 -4.88
CA THR A 47 -1.00 8.36 -3.74
C THR A 47 0.43 7.98 -4.15
N ASP A 48 1.38 8.28 -3.27
CA ASP A 48 2.76 7.81 -3.35
C ASP A 48 3.00 6.89 -2.15
N PRO A 49 2.73 5.57 -2.28
CA PRO A 49 2.78 4.65 -1.14
C PRO A 49 4.22 4.46 -0.65
N PRO A 50 4.43 4.14 0.64
CA PRO A 50 5.77 3.95 1.17
C PRO A 50 6.46 2.75 0.50
N TYR A 51 7.58 2.97 -0.18
CA TYR A 51 8.38 1.92 -0.85
C TYR A 51 9.17 1.02 0.10
N GLY A 52 9.03 1.23 1.41
CA GLY A 52 9.83 0.53 2.41
C GLY A 52 11.25 1.08 2.56
N VAL A 53 11.82 1.86 1.64
CA VAL A 53 13.24 2.32 1.68
C VAL A 53 13.49 3.43 2.70
N ARG A 54 12.92 4.62 2.50
CA ARG A 54 13.05 5.78 3.42
C ARG A 54 12.06 5.72 4.58
N ALA A 55 10.82 5.35 4.27
CA ALA A 55 9.78 5.11 5.26
C ALA A 55 9.48 3.62 5.26
N GLY A 56 9.66 2.95 6.40
CA GLY A 56 9.31 1.54 6.52
C GLY A 56 7.80 1.36 6.35
N ALA A 57 7.39 0.64 5.30
CA ALA A 57 6.01 0.27 5.08
C ALA A 57 5.54 -0.61 6.24
N LYS A 58 4.45 -0.18 6.89
CA LYS A 58 3.92 -0.80 8.10
C LYS A 58 2.40 -0.81 8.04
N ARG A 59 1.83 -1.88 8.58
CA ARG A 59 0.39 -2.00 8.88
C ARG A 59 0.18 -2.45 10.31
N LEU A 60 -1.00 -2.21 10.84
CA LEU A 60 -1.44 -2.67 12.15
C LEU A 60 -1.37 -4.20 12.19
N GLY A 61 -0.85 -4.70 13.31
CA GLY A 61 -0.68 -6.12 13.51
C GLY A 61 0.46 -6.44 14.46
N ARG A 62 0.34 -7.58 15.13
CA ARG A 62 1.42 -8.13 15.96
C ARG A 62 2.40 -8.90 15.06
N LYS A 63 3.70 -8.73 15.31
CA LYS A 63 4.76 -9.47 14.59
C LYS A 63 4.71 -10.99 14.81
N LYS A 64 4.28 -11.41 16.01
CA LYS A 64 4.03 -12.82 16.34
C LYS A 64 2.54 -12.98 16.62
N PRO A 65 1.81 -13.83 15.87
CA PRO A 65 0.44 -14.16 16.24
C PRO A 65 0.49 -14.79 17.63
N THR A 66 -0.31 -14.24 18.54
CA THR A 66 -0.46 -14.81 19.88
C THR A 66 -1.18 -16.16 19.67
N LYS A 67 -0.71 -17.23 20.32
CA LYS A 67 -1.37 -18.55 20.23
C LYS A 67 -2.88 -18.37 20.42
N LYS A 68 -3.68 -18.96 19.50
CA LYS A 68 -5.15 -18.89 19.49
C LYS A 68 -5.70 -18.97 20.91
N GLY A 69 -6.43 -17.94 21.38
CA GLY A 69 -7.18 -18.03 22.63
C GLY A 69 -7.17 -16.81 23.53
N ILE A 70 -6.18 -15.91 23.44
CA ILE A 70 -6.17 -14.68 24.23
C ILE A 70 -6.47 -13.50 23.31
N VAL A 71 -7.74 -13.40 22.90
CA VAL A 71 -8.33 -12.06 22.71
C VAL A 71 -8.52 -11.52 24.12
N GLU A 72 -7.42 -11.10 24.75
CA GLU A 72 -7.53 -10.02 25.72
C GLU A 72 -8.08 -8.87 24.88
N ARG A 73 -9.42 -8.77 24.88
CA ARG A 73 -10.06 -7.47 24.94
C ARG A 73 -9.37 -6.81 26.12
N THR A 74 -8.29 -6.07 25.87
CA THR A 74 -7.77 -5.07 26.78
C THR A 74 -8.85 -3.99 26.84
N THR A 75 -9.97 -4.34 27.45
CA THR A 75 -10.93 -3.42 28.01
C THR A 75 -10.14 -2.59 29.00
N ALA A 76 -9.82 -1.37 28.60
CA ALA A 76 -9.92 -0.18 29.43
C ALA A 76 -9.24 -0.20 30.81
N ALA A 77 -8.29 -1.10 31.11
CA ALA A 77 -7.43 -0.95 32.25
C ALA A 77 -6.42 0.16 31.90
N PRO A 78 -6.42 1.29 32.62
CA PRO A 78 -5.39 2.32 32.43
C PRO A 78 -4.03 1.64 32.56
N ARG A 79 -3.13 1.88 31.61
CA ARG A 79 -1.76 1.43 31.80
C ARG A 79 -1.23 2.06 33.10
N PRO A 80 -0.35 1.38 33.85
CA PRO A 80 0.16 1.89 35.13
C PRO A 80 0.80 3.29 35.04
N ASP A 81 1.24 3.67 33.84
CA ASP A 81 1.88 4.93 33.50
C ASP A 81 0.93 6.00 32.92
N GLY A 82 -0.38 5.71 32.84
CA GLY A 82 -1.38 6.60 32.23
C GLY A 82 -1.19 6.83 30.72
N GLN A 83 -0.27 6.10 30.07
CA GLN A 83 0.01 6.31 28.65
C GLN A 83 -1.09 5.70 27.78
N PRO A 84 -1.45 6.36 26.66
CA PRO A 84 -2.42 5.81 25.73
C PRO A 84 -1.90 4.50 25.12
N TYR A 85 -2.82 3.57 24.85
CA TYR A 85 -2.50 2.37 24.11
C TYR A 85 -2.11 2.73 22.66
N ILE A 86 -0.90 2.33 22.26
CA ILE A 86 -0.44 2.45 20.87
C ILE A 86 -0.54 1.05 20.24
N PRO A 87 -1.41 0.85 19.23
CA PRO A 87 -1.52 -0.41 18.52
C PRO A 87 -0.16 -0.86 17.91
N PRO A 88 0.17 -2.15 17.99
CA PRO A 88 1.39 -2.68 17.39
C PRO A 88 1.32 -2.64 15.87
N THR A 89 2.47 -2.45 15.22
CA THR A 89 2.63 -2.49 13.77
C THR A 89 3.54 -3.65 13.34
N LYS A 90 3.25 -4.26 12.21
CA LYS A 90 4.10 -5.24 11.52
C LYS A 90 4.61 -4.67 10.19
N PRO A 91 5.72 -5.22 9.65
CA PRO A 91 6.15 -4.89 8.28
C PRO A 91 5.02 -5.10 7.28
N TYR A 92 4.98 -4.25 6.27
CA TYR A 92 4.05 -4.34 5.17
C TYR A 92 4.86 -4.43 3.89
N GLU A 93 4.79 -5.57 3.23
CA GLU A 93 5.54 -5.80 2.00
C GLU A 93 4.89 -5.02 0.85
N LEU A 94 5.70 -4.55 -0.10
CA LEU A 94 5.25 -3.63 -1.16
C LEU A 94 4.32 -4.29 -2.17
N SER A 95 4.55 -5.54 -2.55
CA SER A 95 3.65 -6.32 -3.40
C SER A 95 2.29 -6.56 -2.73
N GLU A 96 2.26 -6.88 -1.43
CA GLU A 96 1.00 -6.94 -0.66
C GLU A 96 0.29 -5.58 -0.68
N LEU A 97 1.05 -4.50 -0.46
CA LEU A 97 0.51 -3.13 -0.44
C LEU A 97 -0.12 -2.75 -1.78
N ALA A 98 0.55 -3.05 -2.90
CA ALA A 98 0.05 -2.72 -4.23
C ALA A 98 -1.28 -3.42 -4.54
N VAL A 99 -1.38 -4.71 -4.20
CA VAL A 99 -2.62 -5.50 -4.35
C VAL A 99 -3.74 -4.94 -3.45
N ASP A 100 -3.44 -4.72 -2.16
CA ASP A 100 -4.40 -4.17 -1.20
C ASP A 100 -4.88 -2.77 -1.62
N LEU A 101 -4.00 -1.95 -2.22
CA LEU A 101 -4.36 -0.63 -2.74
C LEU A 101 -5.35 -0.72 -3.91
N ILE A 102 -5.16 -1.66 -4.84
CA ILE A 102 -6.08 -1.89 -5.96
C ILE A 102 -7.44 -2.39 -5.45
N LEU A 103 -7.45 -3.33 -4.50
CA LEU A 103 -8.66 -3.85 -3.88
C LEU A 103 -9.44 -2.75 -3.14
N LEU A 104 -8.74 -1.90 -2.39
CA LEU A 104 -9.36 -0.74 -1.75
C LEU A 104 -9.92 0.23 -2.79
N ALA A 105 -9.16 0.53 -3.83
CA ALA A 105 -9.60 1.44 -4.87
C ALA A 105 -10.85 0.93 -5.59
N ARG A 106 -10.95 -0.37 -5.86
CA ARG A 106 -12.17 -0.95 -6.46
C ARG A 106 -13.41 -0.72 -5.59
N HIS A 107 -13.27 -0.84 -4.28
CA HIS A 107 -14.36 -0.58 -3.33
C HIS A 107 -14.70 0.92 -3.24
N MET A 108 -13.69 1.78 -3.17
CA MET A 108 -13.88 3.21 -2.87
C MET A 108 -14.14 4.09 -4.09
N LEU A 109 -13.71 3.69 -5.29
CA LEU A 109 -13.88 4.47 -6.51
C LEU A 109 -15.27 4.25 -7.09
N ARG A 110 -15.86 5.34 -7.58
CA ARG A 110 -17.06 5.28 -8.44
C ARG A 110 -16.77 4.56 -9.76
N PRO A 111 -17.80 4.05 -10.47
CA PRO A 111 -17.64 3.55 -11.83
C PRO A 111 -16.93 4.59 -12.72
N GLY A 112 -15.88 4.16 -13.41
CA GLY A 112 -15.05 5.03 -14.23
C GLY A 112 -13.97 5.83 -13.48
N GLY A 113 -13.96 5.80 -12.14
CA GLY A 113 -12.96 6.44 -11.29
C GLY A 113 -11.56 5.85 -11.46
N ARG A 114 -10.54 6.59 -11.00
CA ARG A 114 -9.13 6.26 -11.27
C ARG A 114 -8.29 6.17 -10.00
N LEU A 115 -7.49 5.11 -9.90
CA LEU A 115 -6.38 5.01 -8.97
C LEU A 115 -5.10 5.39 -9.71
N VAL A 116 -4.33 6.33 -9.16
CA VAL A 116 -3.02 6.74 -9.65
C VAL A 116 -2.00 6.56 -8.52
N PHE A 117 -0.97 5.77 -8.75
CA PHE A 117 0.06 5.56 -7.74
C PHE A 117 1.44 5.28 -8.33
N PHE A 118 2.48 5.56 -7.53
CA PHE A 118 3.84 5.18 -7.87
C PHE A 118 4.16 3.76 -7.39
N LEU A 119 4.73 2.95 -8.28
CA LEU A 119 5.25 1.61 -8.02
C LEU A 119 6.76 1.59 -8.32
N PRO A 120 7.65 1.43 -7.33
CA PRO A 120 9.07 1.29 -7.58
C PRO A 120 9.37 -0.12 -8.12
N THR A 121 10.20 -0.19 -9.16
CA THR A 121 10.56 -1.44 -9.85
C THR A 121 12.04 -1.47 -10.16
N VAL A 122 12.66 -2.65 -10.11
CA VAL A 122 13.97 -2.86 -10.76
C VAL A 122 13.75 -2.89 -12.26
N ASN A 123 14.50 -2.09 -13.02
CA ASN A 123 14.22 -1.91 -14.44
C ASN A 123 14.47 -3.19 -15.25
N GLU A 124 15.51 -3.94 -14.91
CA GLU A 124 15.89 -5.18 -15.60
C GLU A 124 14.91 -6.33 -15.32
N ASP A 125 14.34 -6.38 -14.12
CA ASP A 125 13.41 -7.43 -13.70
C ASP A 125 11.97 -7.14 -14.16
N TYR A 126 11.68 -5.90 -14.57
CA TYR A 126 10.31 -5.47 -14.81
C TYR A 126 9.70 -6.13 -16.04
N THR A 127 8.50 -6.67 -15.85
CA THR A 127 7.64 -7.12 -16.95
C THR A 127 6.24 -6.53 -16.81
N GLU A 128 5.49 -6.42 -17.92
CA GLU A 128 4.11 -5.95 -17.84
C GLU A 128 3.22 -6.83 -16.94
N VAL A 129 3.57 -8.13 -16.83
CA VAL A 129 2.91 -9.10 -15.97
C VAL A 129 2.95 -8.68 -14.50
N ASP A 130 3.99 -7.96 -14.04
CA ASP A 130 4.09 -7.42 -12.68
C ASP A 130 2.89 -6.55 -12.30
N VAL A 131 2.39 -5.79 -13.27
CA VAL A 131 1.30 -4.85 -13.07
C VAL A 131 -0.04 -5.55 -13.29
N GLN A 132 -0.10 -6.50 -14.22
CA GLN A 132 -1.32 -7.26 -14.48
C GLN A 132 -1.66 -8.21 -13.32
N SER A 133 -0.66 -8.85 -12.71
CA SER A 133 -0.86 -9.82 -11.62
C SER A 133 -1.46 -9.21 -10.35
N MET A 134 -1.28 -7.91 -10.13
CA MET A 134 -1.88 -7.19 -9.00
C MET A 134 -3.31 -6.70 -9.28
N LEU A 135 -3.82 -6.80 -10.51
CA LEU A 135 -5.18 -6.39 -10.84
C LEU A 135 -6.22 -7.38 -10.31
N CYS A 136 -7.44 -6.88 -10.12
CA CYS A 136 -8.61 -7.69 -9.82
C CYS A 136 -9.74 -7.37 -10.79
N ASP A 137 -10.78 -8.21 -10.79
CA ASP A 137 -11.94 -8.03 -11.66
C ASP A 137 -12.55 -6.63 -11.52
N GLY A 138 -12.91 -6.04 -12.67
CA GLY A 138 -13.48 -4.70 -12.75
C GLY A 138 -12.45 -3.57 -12.68
N MET A 139 -11.15 -3.87 -12.69
CA MET A 139 -10.05 -2.90 -12.71
C MET A 139 -9.17 -3.09 -13.94
N LYS A 140 -8.76 -2.01 -14.60
CA LYS A 140 -7.90 -2.06 -15.81
C LYS A 140 -6.83 -0.98 -15.79
N VAL A 141 -5.59 -1.34 -16.10
CA VAL A 141 -4.51 -0.37 -16.33
C VAL A 141 -4.80 0.41 -17.62
N ILE A 142 -4.75 1.74 -17.53
CA ILE A 142 -4.94 2.63 -18.68
C ILE A 142 -3.71 3.47 -19.00
N ALA A 143 -2.75 3.57 -18.06
CA ALA A 143 -1.46 4.22 -18.30
C ALA A 143 -0.39 3.65 -17.36
N ASN A 144 0.85 3.61 -17.85
CA ASN A 144 2.04 3.19 -17.13
C ASN A 144 3.20 4.06 -17.63
N SER A 145 3.72 4.96 -16.79
CA SER A 145 4.80 5.87 -17.15
C SER A 145 6.01 5.64 -16.26
N LEU A 146 7.14 5.31 -16.86
CA LEU A 146 8.40 5.09 -16.14
C LEU A 146 9.12 6.43 -15.89
N GLN A 147 9.48 6.67 -14.64
CA GLN A 147 10.55 7.60 -14.29
C GLN A 147 11.80 6.80 -13.93
N ASP A 148 12.81 6.89 -14.81
CA ASP A 148 14.04 6.11 -14.73
C ASP A 148 15.09 6.77 -13.82
N PHE A 149 15.78 5.96 -13.02
CA PHE A 149 16.93 6.32 -12.19
C PHE A 149 18.15 5.41 -12.42
N GLY A 150 18.20 4.67 -13.54
CA GLY A 150 19.29 3.76 -13.91
C GLY A 150 18.92 2.30 -13.66
N SER A 151 19.42 1.71 -12.58
CA SER A 151 19.14 0.29 -12.24
C SER A 151 17.71 0.06 -11.72
N TRP A 152 17.05 1.12 -11.26
CA TRP A 152 15.67 1.09 -10.81
C TRP A 152 14.93 2.32 -11.31
N GLY A 153 13.61 2.24 -11.31
CA GLY A 153 12.73 3.34 -11.64
C GLY A 153 11.49 3.31 -10.76
N ARG A 154 10.68 4.37 -10.85
CA ARG A 154 9.32 4.37 -10.32
C ARG A 154 8.33 4.57 -11.44
N ARG A 155 7.30 3.74 -11.46
CA ARG A 155 6.26 3.74 -12.48
C ARG A 155 5.02 4.41 -11.95
N LEU A 156 4.55 5.46 -12.62
CA LEU A 156 3.26 6.06 -12.36
C LEU A 156 2.20 5.19 -13.06
N ILE A 157 1.53 4.35 -12.28
CA ILE A 157 0.48 3.44 -12.75
C ILE A 157 -0.87 4.14 -12.60
N THR A 158 -1.68 4.12 -13.66
CA THR A 158 -3.08 4.55 -13.63
C THR A 158 -4.00 3.37 -13.91
N VAL A 159 -4.84 3.03 -12.94
CA VAL A 159 -5.85 1.98 -13.02
C VAL A 159 -7.24 2.61 -12.99
N ARG A 160 -8.13 2.18 -13.88
CA ARG A 160 -9.53 2.62 -13.94
C ARG A 160 -10.46 1.51 -13.47
N LYS A 161 -11.46 1.87 -12.66
CA LYS A 161 -12.59 0.98 -12.36
C LYS A 161 -13.51 0.94 -13.59
N THR A 162 -13.54 -0.20 -14.28
CA THR A 162 -14.35 -0.41 -15.49
C THR A 162 -15.73 -0.96 -15.18
N SER A 163 -15.88 -1.66 -14.06
CA SER A 163 -17.15 -2.21 -13.61
C SER A 163 -18.08 -1.13 -13.05
N THR A 164 -19.38 -1.28 -13.31
CA THR A 164 -20.46 -0.50 -12.71
C THR A 164 -20.99 -1.12 -11.42
N GLU A 165 -20.56 -2.34 -11.10
CA GLU A 165 -20.97 -3.06 -9.90
C GLU A 165 -20.32 -2.47 -8.64
N SER A 166 -21.05 -2.57 -7.53
CA SER A 166 -20.50 -2.23 -6.21
C SER A 166 -19.82 -3.46 -5.61
N TYR A 167 -18.60 -3.28 -5.13
CA TYR A 167 -17.81 -4.37 -4.55
C TYR A 167 -17.80 -4.26 -3.03
N PRO A 168 -17.85 -5.40 -2.31
CA PRO A 168 -17.78 -5.38 -0.85
C PRO A 168 -16.45 -4.81 -0.37
N ARG A 169 -16.43 -4.37 0.90
CA ARG A 169 -15.19 -3.95 1.56
C ARG A 169 -14.17 -5.09 1.49
N PRO A 170 -12.93 -4.83 1.04
CA PRO A 170 -11.91 -5.87 0.94
C PRO A 170 -11.51 -6.40 2.32
N SER A 171 -11.28 -7.71 2.37
CA SER A 171 -10.60 -8.36 3.48
C SER A 171 -9.11 -8.42 3.14
N PHE A 172 -8.30 -7.60 3.82
CA PHE A 172 -6.84 -7.55 3.63
C PHE A 172 -6.14 -8.71 4.36
N ALA A 173 -6.60 -9.94 4.10
CA ALA A 173 -6.00 -11.14 4.64
C ALA A 173 -4.55 -11.24 4.14
N SER A 174 -3.62 -11.63 5.03
CA SER A 174 -2.24 -11.83 4.61
C SER A 174 -2.18 -13.05 3.70
N PHE A 175 -1.60 -12.91 2.49
CA PHE A 175 -1.39 -14.00 1.53
C PHE A 175 -0.55 -15.15 2.11
N ALA A 176 0.14 -14.92 3.24
CA ALA A 176 0.82 -15.95 4.03
C ALA A 176 -0.06 -17.13 4.52
N ASN A 177 -1.39 -17.07 4.36
CA ASN A 177 -2.29 -18.20 4.68
C ASN A 177 -2.82 -18.92 3.42
N ALA A 178 -2.41 -18.52 2.22
CA ALA A 178 -2.93 -19.04 0.95
C ALA A 178 -2.00 -20.10 0.29
N GLU A 179 -1.16 -20.78 1.06
CA GLU A 179 -0.34 -21.90 0.58
C GLU A 179 -1.12 -23.23 0.42
N ASP A 180 -2.45 -23.24 0.56
CA ASP A 180 -3.27 -24.48 0.55
C ASP A 180 -4.40 -24.51 -0.50
N SER A 181 -4.24 -23.81 -1.62
CA SER A 181 -5.10 -24.03 -2.79
C SER A 181 -4.26 -24.08 -4.06
N GLY A 182 -3.84 -25.30 -4.38
CA GLY A 182 -2.91 -25.58 -5.47
C GLY A 182 -3.45 -25.24 -6.87
N THR A 183 -2.58 -24.58 -7.63
CA THR A 183 -2.25 -24.87 -9.03
C THR A 183 -0.85 -24.28 -9.28
N PRO A 184 0.14 -25.03 -9.78
CA PRO A 184 1.45 -24.47 -10.10
C PRO A 184 1.35 -23.68 -11.39
N GLN A 185 1.01 -22.40 -11.28
CA GLN A 185 1.25 -21.43 -12.35
C GLN A 185 2.67 -20.91 -12.12
N GLU A 186 3.56 -20.99 -13.12
CA GLU A 186 4.96 -20.56 -13.01
C GLU A 186 5.06 -19.27 -12.18
N ASP A 187 5.69 -19.37 -11.01
CA ASP A 187 5.67 -18.33 -9.98
C ASP A 187 6.44 -17.10 -10.45
N HIS A 188 5.80 -16.26 -11.27
CA HIS A 188 6.34 -14.99 -11.70
C HIS A 188 6.49 -14.08 -10.49
N VAL A 189 7.74 -13.84 -10.10
CA VAL A 189 8.08 -12.97 -8.96
C VAL A 189 8.07 -11.51 -9.44
N PRO A 190 7.18 -10.66 -8.90
CA PRO A 190 7.09 -9.29 -9.38
C PRO A 190 8.36 -8.47 -9.11
N ALA A 191 8.76 -7.59 -10.03
CA ALA A 191 9.96 -6.75 -9.88
C ALA A 191 9.96 -5.82 -8.65
N HIS A 192 8.79 -5.58 -8.06
CA HIS A 192 8.59 -4.76 -6.87
C HIS A 192 8.60 -5.57 -5.55
N LYS A 193 8.66 -6.91 -5.61
CA LYS A 193 8.81 -7.76 -4.42
C LYS A 193 10.22 -7.60 -3.82
N ASP A 194 10.29 -7.50 -2.49
CA ASP A 194 11.54 -7.33 -1.73
C ASP A 194 12.37 -6.12 -2.23
N PHE A 195 11.69 -5.09 -2.76
CA PHE A 195 12.34 -3.93 -3.35
C PHE A 195 13.26 -3.21 -2.37
N ARG A 196 12.88 -3.15 -1.08
CA ARG A 196 13.69 -2.56 -0.02
C ARG A 196 15.06 -3.25 0.05
N GLU A 197 15.07 -4.57 0.09
CA GLU A 197 16.27 -5.39 0.20
C GLU A 197 17.14 -5.26 -1.05
N LYS A 198 16.53 -5.23 -2.24
CA LYS A 198 17.24 -5.00 -3.52
C LYS A 198 17.88 -3.61 -3.57
N TYR A 199 17.16 -2.59 -3.12
CA TYR A 199 17.64 -1.20 -3.07
C TYR A 199 18.89 -1.06 -2.19
N PHE A 200 18.89 -1.64 -0.98
CA PHE A 200 20.06 -1.57 -0.09
C PHE A 200 21.23 -2.46 -0.53
N ARG A 201 20.98 -3.50 -1.34
CA ARG A 201 22.02 -4.31 -2.00
C ARG A 201 22.61 -3.65 -3.25
N GLY A 202 22.03 -2.53 -3.70
CA GLY A 202 22.52 -1.79 -4.87
C GLY A 202 22.23 -2.47 -6.20
N PHE A 203 21.24 -3.38 -6.25
CA PHE A 203 20.81 -4.07 -7.48
C PHE A 203 21.94 -4.84 -8.19
N LYS A 204 22.95 -5.30 -7.45
CA LYS A 204 23.97 -6.22 -7.97
C LYS A 204 23.34 -7.57 -8.32
N ARG A 205 23.71 -8.14 -9.46
CA ARG A 205 23.32 -9.52 -9.82
C ARG A 205 24.06 -10.50 -8.91
N ASP A 206 23.41 -11.60 -8.53
CA ASP A 206 24.02 -12.68 -7.76
C ASP A 206 25.15 -13.41 -8.54
N ASP A 207 25.37 -13.05 -9.82
CA ASP A 207 26.45 -13.57 -10.69
C ASP A 207 27.85 -12.99 -10.41
N GLU A 208 28.00 -12.05 -9.45
CA GLU A 208 29.34 -11.61 -8.97
C GLU A 208 29.89 -12.49 -7.82
N GLN A 209 29.38 -13.72 -7.65
CA GLN A 209 30.12 -14.80 -7.00
C GLN A 209 30.82 -15.63 -8.06
N ALA A 210 32.05 -15.23 -8.40
CA ALA A 210 32.98 -16.06 -9.15
C ALA A 210 34.37 -15.96 -8.50
N PRO A 211 35.21 -16.97 -8.73
CA PRO A 211 35.33 -18.25 -8.02
C PRO A 211 36.28 -18.21 -6.82
#